data_AF-A0A7S0K694-F1
#
_entry.id   AF-A0A7S0K694-F1
#
_cell.length_a   1.000
_cell.length_b   1.000
_cell.length_c   1.000
_cell.angle_alpha   90.00
_cell.angle_beta   90.00
_cell.angle_gamma   90.00
#
_symmetry.space_group_name_H-M   'P 1'
#
loop_
_entity.id
_entity.type
_entity.pdbx_description
1 polymer ?
#
loop_
_entity_poly.entity_id
_entity_poly.type
_entity_poly.pdbx_seq_one_letter_code
_entity_poly.pdbx_strand_id
1 'polypeptide(L)'
;MAMQSRGSMMHPRAVACFDMDAFFCQVEASRMPWLAEGAPLAVQQHQDIIAVSHSARALGVRKHMAPSALRRDFPSVAVAHTLVLDGGKVSYQHYREASARVFEALRAAAPRSAVVARGRHGLDEFFVDLTSEASRSLAAPHCEASAERAAAKAGCVVLGRGHQRASPAGPDSVVAPSSSEPFASPPASESAWPGGAGRAPGRGAAAAAAAAVRLGAAAGGADAVP
;
A
#
# COMPACT_ATOMS: atom_id res chain seq x y z
N MET A 1 -9.05 42.85 27.85
CA MET A 1 -8.44 42.29 26.62
C MET A 1 -8.18 40.82 26.85
N ALA A 2 -9.08 39.94 26.39
CA ALA A 2 -8.85 38.50 26.43
C ALA A 2 -8.02 38.10 25.21
N MET A 3 -6.79 37.68 25.44
CA MET A 3 -5.92 37.13 24.42
C MET A 3 -6.48 35.77 24.02
N GLN A 4 -7.19 35.72 22.89
CA GLN A 4 -7.64 34.47 22.30
C GLN A 4 -6.40 33.66 21.92
N SER A 5 -6.17 32.59 22.68
CA SER A 5 -5.26 31.52 22.33
C SER A 5 -5.60 31.10 20.90
N ARG A 6 -4.68 31.34 19.96
CA ARG A 6 -4.75 30.76 18.63
C ARG A 6 -4.51 29.27 18.82
N GLY A 7 -5.57 28.53 19.16
CA GLY A 7 -5.56 27.08 19.09
C GLY A 7 -5.03 26.72 17.71
N SER A 8 -3.85 26.11 17.68
CA SER A 8 -3.30 25.53 16.47
C SER A 8 -4.36 24.58 15.92
N MET A 9 -5.03 24.97 14.83
CA MET A 9 -5.85 24.04 14.05
C MET A 9 -4.89 23.05 13.40
N MET A 10 -4.43 22.07 14.18
CA MET A 10 -3.75 20.90 13.65
C MET A 10 -4.76 20.23 12.74
N HIS A 11 -4.55 20.33 11.44
CA HIS A 11 -5.35 19.61 10.48
C HIS A 11 -5.21 18.12 10.78
N PRO A 12 -6.29 17.33 10.78
CA PRO A 12 -6.20 15.90 11.01
C PRO A 12 -5.24 15.27 10.00
N ARG A 13 -4.34 14.41 10.49
CA ARG A 13 -3.39 13.71 9.62
C ARG A 13 -4.15 12.74 8.73
N ALA A 14 -3.85 12.74 7.44
CA ALA A 14 -4.42 11.81 6.47
C ALA A 14 -3.30 10.90 5.95
N VAL A 15 -3.30 9.64 6.36
CA VAL A 15 -2.30 8.65 5.96
C VAL A 15 -2.99 7.50 5.24
N ALA A 16 -2.59 7.23 4.00
CA ALA A 16 -3.04 6.08 3.24
C ALA A 16 -2.13 4.88 3.56
N CYS A 17 -2.72 3.72 3.80
CA CYS A 17 -2.02 2.44 3.91
C CYS A 17 -2.24 1.65 2.61
N PHE A 18 -1.15 1.13 2.04
CA PHE A 18 -1.15 0.24 0.88
C PHE A 18 -0.66 -1.12 1.35
N ASP A 19 -1.48 -2.15 1.13
CA ASP A 19 -1.17 -3.56 1.42
C ASP A 19 -1.29 -4.32 0.11
N MET A 20 -0.30 -5.16 -0.22
CA MET A 20 -0.27 -5.89 -1.48
C MET A 20 -0.97 -7.24 -1.37
N ASP A 21 -2.03 -7.42 -2.14
CA ASP A 21 -2.88 -8.62 -2.11
C ASP A 21 -2.09 -9.91 -2.31
N ALA A 22 -2.03 -10.76 -1.28
CA ALA A 22 -1.32 -12.04 -1.35
C ALA A 22 0.11 -11.89 -1.94
N PHE A 23 0.83 -10.85 -1.52
CA PHE A 23 2.14 -10.43 -2.03
C PHE A 23 3.08 -11.57 -2.44
N PHE A 24 3.32 -12.52 -1.53
CA PHE A 24 4.20 -13.66 -1.76
C PHE A 24 3.77 -14.51 -2.97
N CYS A 25 2.47 -14.74 -3.14
CA CYS A 25 1.93 -15.47 -4.29
C CYS A 25 2.13 -14.69 -5.58
N GLN A 26 1.92 -13.37 -5.58
CA GLN A 26 2.15 -12.54 -6.77
C GLN A 26 3.63 -12.54 -7.18
N VAL A 27 4.53 -12.46 -6.20
CA VAL A 27 5.98 -12.53 -6.45
C VAL A 27 6.36 -13.90 -7.03
N GLU A 28 5.87 -15.01 -6.48
CA GLU A 28 6.16 -16.33 -7.05
C GLU A 28 5.54 -16.54 -8.43
N ALA A 29 4.30 -16.11 -8.65
CA ALA A 29 3.65 -16.20 -9.95
C ALA A 29 4.45 -15.46 -11.04
N SER A 30 5.02 -14.29 -10.73
CA SER A 30 5.86 -13.53 -11.67
C SER A 30 7.13 -14.27 -12.12
N ARG A 31 7.54 -15.31 -11.39
CA ARG A 31 8.70 -16.16 -11.67
C ARG A 31 8.33 -17.46 -12.39
N MET A 32 7.03 -17.72 -12.58
CA MET A 32 6.49 -18.95 -13.17
C MET A 32 5.75 -18.62 -14.47
N PRO A 33 6.45 -18.38 -15.60
CA PRO A 33 5.82 -17.98 -16.86
C PRO A 33 4.83 -19.00 -17.44
N TRP A 34 4.91 -20.27 -17.01
CA TRP A 34 3.98 -21.32 -17.38
C TRP A 34 2.67 -21.31 -16.55
N LEU A 35 2.61 -20.55 -15.47
CA LEU A 35 1.42 -20.44 -14.62
C LEU A 35 0.50 -19.38 -15.21
N ALA A 36 -0.74 -19.76 -15.53
CA ALA A 36 -1.73 -18.82 -16.04
C ALA A 36 -2.01 -17.69 -15.04
N GLU A 37 -2.29 -16.49 -15.55
CA GLU A 37 -2.65 -15.34 -14.72
C GLU A 37 -3.88 -15.67 -13.84
N GLY A 38 -3.77 -15.41 -12.54
CA GLY A 38 -4.83 -15.71 -11.58
C GLY A 38 -4.97 -17.18 -11.18
N ALA A 39 -4.12 -18.09 -11.69
CA ALA A 39 -4.18 -19.51 -11.32
C ALA A 39 -4.02 -19.73 -9.80
N PRO A 40 -4.70 -20.73 -9.22
CA PRO A 40 -4.58 -21.05 -7.80
C PRO A 40 -3.15 -21.40 -7.40
N LEU A 41 -2.60 -20.59 -6.48
CA LEU A 41 -1.23 -20.71 -5.98
C LEU A 41 -1.19 -20.59 -4.45
N ALA A 42 -0.35 -21.41 -3.83
CA ALA A 42 0.07 -21.28 -2.43
C ALA A 42 1.61 -21.23 -2.34
N VAL A 43 2.12 -20.51 -1.34
CA VAL A 43 3.55 -20.44 -1.05
C VAL A 43 3.83 -21.21 0.24
N GLN A 44 4.75 -22.15 0.13
CA GLN A 44 5.25 -23.01 1.19
C GLN A 44 6.58 -22.49 1.71
N GLN A 45 6.77 -22.61 3.02
CA GLN A 45 8.04 -22.48 3.71
C GLN A 45 8.20 -23.65 4.68
N HIS A 46 9.20 -24.49 4.45
CA HIS A 46 9.35 -25.74 5.20
C HIS A 46 8.06 -26.57 5.16
N GLN A 47 7.49 -26.93 6.30
CA GLN A 47 6.25 -27.71 6.38
C GLN A 47 5.01 -26.84 6.65
N ASP A 48 5.07 -25.56 6.28
CA ASP A 48 4.00 -24.59 6.50
C ASP A 48 3.61 -23.85 5.21
N ILE A 49 2.31 -23.63 5.01
CA ILE A 49 1.80 -22.76 3.95
C ILE A 49 1.67 -21.33 4.48
N ILE A 50 2.55 -20.45 4.01
CA ILE A 50 2.70 -19.08 4.52
C ILE A 50 1.85 -18.04 3.76
N ALA A 51 1.52 -18.31 2.50
CA ALA A 51 0.68 -17.43 1.69
C ALA A 51 -0.21 -18.24 0.75
N VAL A 52 -1.39 -17.67 0.47
CA VAL A 52 -2.41 -18.28 -0.37
C VAL A 52 -3.05 -17.20 -1.23
N SER A 53 -3.03 -17.40 -2.54
CA SER A 53 -3.70 -16.55 -3.55
C SER A 53 -5.22 -16.56 -3.36
N HIS A 54 -5.91 -15.54 -3.85
CA HIS A 54 -7.37 -15.48 -3.74
C HIS A 54 -8.09 -16.63 -4.46
N SER A 55 -7.61 -17.02 -5.65
CA SER A 55 -8.14 -18.16 -6.39
C SER A 55 -7.96 -19.48 -5.62
N ALA A 56 -6.84 -19.68 -4.93
CA ALA A 56 -6.67 -20.84 -4.05
C ALA A 56 -7.56 -20.78 -2.79
N ARG A 57 -7.76 -19.58 -2.19
CA ARG A 57 -8.69 -19.41 -1.06
C ARG A 57 -10.14 -19.75 -1.45
N ALA A 58 -10.54 -19.39 -2.66
CA ALA A 58 -11.88 -19.73 -3.18
C ALA A 58 -12.12 -21.24 -3.29
N LEU A 59 -11.05 -22.03 -3.41
CA LEU A 59 -11.09 -23.50 -3.38
C LEU A 59 -11.05 -24.08 -1.96
N GLY A 60 -10.90 -23.25 -0.92
CA GLY A 60 -10.83 -23.69 0.47
C GLY A 60 -9.42 -23.88 1.03
N VAL A 61 -8.38 -23.52 0.28
CA VAL A 61 -6.99 -23.54 0.77
C VAL A 61 -6.78 -22.43 1.82
N ARG A 62 -6.08 -22.77 2.91
CA ARG A 62 -5.82 -21.85 4.03
C ARG A 62 -4.32 -21.78 4.35
N LYS A 63 -3.91 -20.67 4.95
CA LYS A 63 -2.58 -20.58 5.59
C LYS A 63 -2.48 -21.64 6.69
N HIS A 64 -1.26 -22.05 6.99
CA HIS A 64 -0.93 -23.08 7.98
C HIS A 64 -1.45 -24.49 7.69
N MET A 65 -1.86 -24.76 6.46
CA MET A 65 -2.05 -26.14 6.00
C MET A 65 -0.70 -26.84 5.87
N ALA A 66 -0.67 -28.14 6.18
CA ALA A 66 0.48 -28.97 5.85
C ALA A 66 0.62 -29.07 4.32
N PRO A 67 1.81 -28.82 3.75
CA PRO A 67 2.00 -28.85 2.29
C PRO A 67 1.72 -30.21 1.65
N SER A 68 1.91 -31.31 2.40
CA SER A 68 1.55 -32.66 1.95
C SER A 68 0.04 -32.84 1.84
N ALA A 69 -0.72 -32.36 2.83
CA ALA A 69 -2.18 -32.39 2.81
C ALA A 69 -2.73 -31.50 1.68
N LEU A 70 -2.17 -30.29 1.51
CA LEU A 70 -2.60 -29.39 0.43
C LEU A 70 -2.42 -30.05 -0.95
N ARG A 71 -1.25 -30.65 -1.23
CA ARG A 71 -1.02 -31.32 -2.52
C ARG A 71 -1.95 -32.51 -2.78
N ARG A 72 -2.35 -33.22 -1.72
CA ARG A 72 -3.27 -34.37 -1.81
C ARG A 72 -4.71 -33.91 -2.04
N ASP A 73 -5.16 -32.92 -1.26
CA ASP A 73 -6.56 -32.52 -1.22
C ASP A 73 -6.90 -31.49 -2.31
N PHE A 74 -5.91 -30.74 -2.80
CA PHE A 74 -6.05 -29.69 -3.82
C PHE A 74 -5.02 -29.83 -4.95
N PRO A 75 -5.06 -30.91 -5.76
CA PRO A 75 -4.06 -31.18 -6.79
C PRO A 75 -4.02 -30.13 -7.93
N SER A 76 -5.08 -29.33 -8.08
CA SER A 76 -5.15 -28.23 -9.05
C SER A 76 -4.48 -26.92 -8.55
N VAL A 77 -4.01 -26.89 -7.30
CA VAL A 77 -3.37 -25.70 -6.70
C VAL A 77 -1.85 -25.85 -6.83
N ALA A 78 -1.22 -24.90 -7.51
CA ALA A 78 0.24 -24.83 -7.58
C ALA A 78 0.82 -24.53 -6.19
N VAL A 79 1.96 -25.14 -5.86
CA VAL A 79 2.68 -24.89 -4.62
C VAL A 79 4.11 -24.45 -4.94
N ALA A 80 4.39 -23.17 -4.71
CA ALA A 80 5.74 -22.63 -4.77
C ALA A 80 6.43 -22.79 -3.41
N HIS A 81 7.72 -23.10 -3.39
CA HIS A 81 8.50 -23.09 -2.15
C HIS A 81 9.36 -21.83 -2.09
N THR A 82 9.39 -21.14 -0.94
CA THR A 82 10.34 -20.05 -0.68
C THR A 82 11.75 -20.54 -0.92
N LEU A 83 12.64 -19.73 -1.48
CA LEU A 83 14.04 -20.15 -1.70
C LEU A 83 14.68 -20.60 -0.37
N VAL A 84 15.23 -21.82 -0.35
CA VAL A 84 15.99 -22.35 0.78
C VAL A 84 17.44 -22.47 0.32
N LEU A 85 18.34 -21.81 1.04
CA LEU A 85 19.77 -21.87 0.83
C LEU A 85 20.36 -23.13 1.46
N ASP A 86 21.62 -23.41 1.12
CA ASP A 86 22.40 -24.47 1.76
C ASP A 86 22.37 -24.31 3.29
N GLY A 87 22.19 -25.43 3.99
CA GLY A 87 21.99 -25.44 5.44
C GLY A 87 20.56 -25.17 5.90
N GLY A 88 19.59 -25.11 4.98
CA GLY A 88 18.16 -25.06 5.33
C GLY A 88 17.63 -23.67 5.67
N LYS A 89 18.41 -22.61 5.44
CA LYS A 89 17.99 -21.23 5.74
C LYS A 89 17.10 -20.68 4.63
N VAL A 90 15.97 -20.09 4.99
CA VAL A 90 15.07 -19.43 4.05
C VAL A 90 15.65 -18.08 3.62
N SER A 91 15.64 -17.82 2.31
CA SER A 91 15.96 -16.51 1.73
C SER A 91 14.69 -15.79 1.30
N TYR A 92 14.54 -14.55 1.77
CA TYR A 92 13.48 -13.62 1.34
C TYR A 92 14.00 -12.56 0.37
N GLN A 93 15.18 -12.75 -0.22
CA GLN A 93 15.83 -11.71 -1.02
C GLN A 93 14.96 -11.24 -2.19
N HIS A 94 14.38 -12.14 -2.95
CA HIS A 94 13.53 -11.78 -4.10
C HIS A 94 12.23 -11.09 -3.68
N TYR A 95 11.66 -11.45 -2.52
CA TYR A 95 10.52 -10.70 -1.95
C TYR A 95 10.93 -9.29 -1.53
N ARG A 96 12.13 -9.10 -0.95
CA ARG A 96 12.66 -7.77 -0.60
C ARG A 96 12.92 -6.90 -1.82
N GLU A 97 13.44 -7.50 -2.90
CA GLU A 97 13.64 -6.81 -4.18
C GLU A 97 12.30 -6.41 -4.80
N ALA A 98 11.29 -7.29 -4.79
CA ALA A 98 9.94 -6.94 -5.23
C ALA A 98 9.33 -5.80 -4.39
N SER A 99 9.46 -5.87 -3.06
CA SER A 99 9.03 -4.81 -2.13
C SER A 99 9.72 -3.47 -2.42
N ALA A 100 11.02 -3.49 -2.74
CA ALA A 100 11.76 -2.29 -3.14
C ALA A 100 11.22 -1.68 -4.44
N ARG A 101 10.89 -2.51 -5.44
CA ARG A 101 10.27 -2.01 -6.68
C ARG A 101 8.90 -1.38 -6.43
N VAL A 102 8.06 -1.98 -5.57
CA VAL A 102 6.77 -1.40 -5.19
C VAL A 102 6.96 -0.06 -4.47
N PHE A 103 7.91 0.00 -3.53
CA PHE A 103 8.22 1.22 -2.80
C PHE A 103 8.64 2.37 -3.73
N GLU A 104 9.54 2.10 -4.68
CA GLU A 104 9.97 3.12 -5.64
C GLU A 104 8.85 3.54 -6.59
N ALA A 105 7.99 2.61 -7.01
CA ALA A 105 6.79 2.94 -7.80
C ALA A 105 5.82 3.84 -7.01
N LEU A 106 5.55 3.51 -5.75
CA LEU A 106 4.72 4.33 -4.86
C LEU A 106 5.34 5.72 -4.66
N ARG A 107 6.65 5.81 -4.42
CA ARG A 107 7.36 7.10 -4.31
C ARG A 107 7.29 7.94 -5.57
N ALA A 108 7.41 7.32 -6.74
CA ALA A 108 7.34 8.00 -8.02
C ALA A 108 5.92 8.51 -8.32
N ALA A 109 4.90 7.76 -7.93
CA ALA A 109 3.49 8.11 -8.12
C ALA A 109 2.96 9.07 -7.06
N ALA A 110 3.54 9.07 -5.85
CA ALA A 110 3.11 9.91 -4.75
C ALA A 110 3.33 11.39 -5.08
N PRO A 111 2.45 12.29 -4.58
CA PRO A 111 2.70 13.72 -4.65
C PRO A 111 4.05 14.07 -4.03
N ARG A 112 4.74 15.09 -4.58
CA ARG A 112 6.07 15.50 -4.07
C ARG A 112 6.07 15.92 -2.60
N SER A 113 4.94 16.36 -2.08
CA SER A 113 4.74 16.74 -0.67
C SER A 113 4.45 15.55 0.24
N ALA A 114 4.15 14.38 -0.33
CA ALA A 114 3.85 13.19 0.43
C ALA A 114 5.12 12.48 0.87
N VAL A 115 5.12 11.99 2.11
CA VAL A 115 6.16 11.10 2.63
C VAL A 115 5.69 9.67 2.43
N VAL A 116 6.51 8.85 1.77
CA VAL A 116 6.25 7.42 1.60
C VAL A 116 7.20 6.65 2.52
N ALA A 117 6.64 5.76 3.33
CA ALA A 117 7.36 4.90 4.25
C ALA A 117 6.95 3.44 4.04
N ARG A 118 7.88 2.52 4.32
CA ARG A 118 7.56 1.09 4.39
C ARG A 118 7.20 0.72 5.82
N GLY A 119 6.26 -0.21 5.98
CA GLY A 119 5.92 -0.80 7.27
C GLY A 119 7.13 -1.44 7.95
N ARG A 120 7.16 -1.39 9.28
CA ARG A 120 8.28 -1.91 10.08
C ARG A 120 8.39 -3.44 10.02
N HIS A 121 7.26 -4.13 9.80
CA HIS A 121 7.17 -5.59 9.94
C HIS A 121 6.77 -6.31 8.64
N GLY A 122 6.21 -5.59 7.66
CA GLY A 122 5.74 -6.14 6.39
C GLY A 122 6.65 -5.80 5.21
N LEU A 123 6.70 -6.69 4.22
CA LEU A 123 7.34 -6.42 2.92
C LEU A 123 6.36 -5.75 1.94
N ASP A 124 5.07 -5.85 2.23
CA ASP A 124 3.93 -5.47 1.41
C ASP A 124 3.15 -4.27 1.97
N GLU A 125 3.47 -3.82 3.18
CA GLU A 125 2.83 -2.68 3.83
C GLU A 125 3.60 -1.39 3.56
N PHE A 126 2.89 -0.37 3.06
CA PHE A 126 3.43 0.96 2.79
C PHE A 126 2.47 2.05 3.27
N PHE A 127 3.02 3.16 3.72
CA PHE A 127 2.28 4.30 4.24
C PHE A 127 2.62 5.54 3.43
N VAL A 128 1.61 6.31 3.05
CA VAL A 128 1.77 7.58 2.33
C VAL A 128 1.07 8.67 3.11
N ASP A 129 1.83 9.64 3.61
CA ASP A 129 1.29 10.81 4.30
C ASP A 129 0.74 11.80 3.25
N LEU A 130 -0.58 11.90 3.19
CA LEU A 130 -1.34 12.76 2.28
C LEU A 130 -1.94 13.95 3.01
N THR A 131 -1.48 14.27 4.24
CA THR A 131 -2.05 15.34 5.08
C THR A 131 -2.08 16.68 4.35
N SER A 132 -0.97 17.04 3.70
CA SER A 132 -0.86 18.27 2.91
C SER A 132 -1.84 18.30 1.73
N GLU A 133 -2.19 17.14 1.18
CA GLU A 133 -2.97 17.00 -0.04
C GLU A 133 -4.45 17.01 0.29
N ALA A 134 -4.82 16.32 1.36
CA ALA A 134 -6.13 16.40 1.97
C ALA A 134 -6.43 17.84 2.41
N SER A 135 -5.49 18.51 3.09
CA SER A 135 -5.66 19.90 3.54
C SER A 135 -5.88 20.85 2.36
N ARG A 136 -5.09 20.74 1.29
CA ARG A 136 -5.29 21.55 0.07
C ARG A 136 -6.63 21.27 -0.60
N SER A 137 -7.04 20.01 -0.65
CA SER A 137 -8.32 19.61 -1.28
C SER A 137 -9.53 20.08 -0.49
N LEU A 138 -9.44 20.15 0.84
CA LEU A 138 -10.48 20.66 1.72
C LEU A 138 -10.54 22.19 1.75
N ALA A 139 -9.39 22.86 1.63
CA ALA A 139 -9.33 24.33 1.56
C ALA A 139 -9.71 24.88 0.18
N ALA A 140 -9.62 24.07 -0.88
CA ALA A 140 -10.09 24.45 -2.20
C ALA A 140 -11.62 24.62 -2.17
N PRO A 141 -12.17 25.68 -2.79
CA PRO A 141 -13.62 25.83 -2.90
C PRO A 141 -14.18 24.59 -3.61
N HIS A 142 -15.04 23.84 -2.92
CA HIS A 142 -15.73 22.70 -3.48
C HIS A 142 -16.66 23.17 -4.60
N CYS A 143 -16.20 23.14 -5.84
CA CYS A 143 -17.08 23.15 -6.98
C CYS A 143 -17.48 21.69 -7.23
N GLU A 144 -18.71 21.30 -6.89
CA GLU A 144 -19.26 19.94 -7.09
C GLU A 144 -18.97 19.44 -8.53
N ALA A 145 -19.06 20.34 -9.51
CA ALA A 145 -18.79 20.03 -10.90
C ALA A 145 -17.32 19.65 -11.19
N SER A 146 -16.35 20.01 -10.33
CA SER A 146 -14.95 19.60 -10.47
C SER A 146 -14.70 18.20 -9.92
N ALA A 147 -15.39 17.82 -8.84
CA ALA A 147 -15.28 16.46 -8.28
C ALA A 147 -15.89 15.42 -9.21
N GLU A 148 -17.07 15.70 -9.78
CA GLU A 148 -17.71 14.83 -10.78
C GLU A 148 -16.87 14.72 -12.06
N ARG A 149 -16.28 15.81 -12.54
CA ARG A 149 -15.37 15.80 -13.70
C ARG A 149 -14.08 15.03 -13.42
N ALA A 150 -13.50 15.15 -12.24
CA ALA A 150 -12.30 14.41 -11.85
C ALA A 150 -12.58 12.90 -11.73
N ALA A 151 -13.71 12.53 -11.12
CA ALA A 151 -14.16 11.14 -11.02
C ALA A 151 -14.44 10.55 -12.40
N ALA A 152 -15.16 11.26 -13.27
CA ALA A 152 -15.42 10.82 -14.64
C ALA A 152 -14.13 10.62 -15.44
N LYS A 153 -13.14 11.51 -15.29
CA LYS A 153 -11.82 11.36 -15.94
C LYS A 153 -11.01 10.18 -15.40
N ALA A 154 -11.21 9.83 -14.14
CA ALA A 154 -10.57 8.68 -13.49
C ALA A 154 -11.35 7.36 -13.70
N GLY A 155 -12.51 7.38 -14.37
CA GLY A 155 -13.37 6.19 -14.52
C GLY A 155 -14.08 5.79 -13.23
N CYS A 156 -14.24 6.71 -12.28
CA CYS A 156 -14.90 6.50 -11.00
C CYS A 156 -16.23 7.25 -10.93
N VAL A 157 -17.16 6.75 -10.11
CA VAL A 157 -18.42 7.44 -9.77
C VAL A 157 -18.31 8.01 -8.36
N VAL A 158 -18.69 9.27 -8.18
CA VAL A 158 -18.76 9.89 -6.85
C VAL A 158 -19.97 9.32 -6.11
N LEU A 159 -19.75 8.51 -5.08
CA LEU A 159 -20.80 7.98 -4.21
C LEU A 159 -20.95 8.88 -2.97
N GLY A 160 -21.93 9.79 -3.00
CA GLY A 160 -22.38 10.56 -1.84
C GLY A 160 -21.97 12.04 -1.84
N ARG A 161 -22.96 12.92 -1.64
CA ARG A 161 -22.76 14.34 -1.32
C ARG A 161 -22.54 14.46 0.18
N GLY A 162 -21.35 14.86 0.61
CA GLY A 162 -21.15 15.28 1.99
C GLY A 162 -21.94 16.56 2.25
N HIS A 163 -23.18 16.45 2.72
CA HIS A 163 -23.87 17.59 3.31
C HIS A 163 -23.15 17.97 4.59
N GLN A 164 -22.25 18.96 4.52
CA GLN A 164 -21.95 19.75 5.70
C GLN A 164 -23.21 20.55 6.05
N ARG A 165 -24.10 19.97 6.85
CA ARG A 165 -24.99 20.81 7.66
C ARG A 165 -24.09 21.45 8.71
N ALA A 166 -23.85 22.75 8.58
CA ALA A 166 -23.46 23.55 9.72
C ALA A 166 -24.54 23.35 10.78
N SER A 167 -24.20 22.65 11.87
CA SER A 167 -25.11 22.50 12.99
C SER A 167 -25.24 23.88 13.65
N PRO A 168 -26.44 24.46 13.81
CA PRO A 168 -26.57 25.69 14.57
C PRO A 168 -26.20 25.39 16.02
N ALA A 169 -25.27 26.19 16.57
CA ALA A 169 -24.93 26.16 17.98
C ALA A 169 -26.19 26.46 18.81
N GLY A 170 -26.74 25.43 19.45
CA GLY A 170 -27.74 25.56 20.52
C GLY A 170 -27.08 25.22 21.86
N PRO A 171 -27.39 25.96 22.94
CA PRO A 171 -26.90 25.61 24.26
C PRO A 171 -27.62 24.35 24.75
N ASP A 172 -26.90 23.54 25.52
CA ASP A 172 -27.39 22.35 26.24
C ASP A 172 -27.48 21.03 25.44
N SER A 173 -26.32 20.39 25.27
CA SER A 173 -26.26 18.92 25.31
C SER A 173 -25.04 18.47 26.10
N VAL A 174 -25.28 18.09 27.35
CA VAL A 174 -24.32 17.42 28.24
C VAL A 174 -23.94 16.07 27.62
N VAL A 175 -22.65 15.88 27.33
CA VAL A 175 -22.08 14.55 27.03
C VAL A 175 -21.26 14.13 28.24
N ALA A 176 -21.65 13.00 28.85
CA ALA A 176 -20.97 12.38 29.98
C ALA A 176 -19.58 11.86 29.58
N PRO A 177 -18.59 11.81 30.50
CA PRO A 177 -17.23 11.42 30.16
C PRO A 177 -17.11 9.89 30.02
N SER A 178 -16.77 9.40 28.83
CA SER A 178 -16.22 8.05 28.66
C SER A 178 -14.70 8.11 28.82
N SER A 179 -14.19 7.42 29.83
CA SER A 179 -12.77 7.25 30.14
C SER A 179 -11.99 6.65 28.98
N SER A 180 -11.06 7.40 28.42
CA SER A 180 -9.91 6.88 27.68
C SER A 180 -8.70 7.73 28.03
N GLU A 181 -7.70 7.11 28.65
CA GLU A 181 -6.47 7.81 29.03
C GLU A 181 -5.75 8.38 27.80
N PRO A 182 -5.11 9.56 27.91
CA PRO A 182 -4.35 10.13 26.80
C PRO A 182 -3.05 9.33 26.59
N PHE A 183 -2.83 8.92 25.35
CA PHE A 183 -1.55 8.40 24.87
C PHE A 183 -0.45 9.44 25.14
N ALA A 184 0.42 9.15 26.11
CA ALA A 184 1.56 10.00 26.42
C ALA A 184 2.53 10.04 25.22
N SER A 185 2.82 11.25 24.74
CA SER A 185 3.85 11.46 23.73
C SER A 185 5.24 11.20 24.34
N PRO A 186 6.15 10.48 23.66
CA PRO A 186 7.53 10.40 24.12
C PRO A 186 8.23 11.76 23.99
N PRO A 187 9.18 12.08 24.88
CA PRO A 187 9.86 13.38 24.90
C PRO A 187 10.70 13.61 23.63
N ALA A 188 10.72 14.88 23.22
CA ALA A 188 11.50 15.36 22.09
C ALA A 188 13.00 15.36 22.43
N SER A 189 13.72 14.35 21.95
CA SER A 189 15.15 14.49 21.64
C SER A 189 15.59 13.43 20.63
N GLU A 190 16.09 13.95 19.50
CA GLU A 190 17.04 13.31 18.57
C GLU A 190 16.54 12.16 17.68
N SER A 191 16.13 12.52 16.47
CA SER A 191 16.84 12.06 15.27
C SER A 191 16.39 12.90 14.08
N ALA A 192 17.27 13.82 13.68
CA ALA A 192 17.14 14.59 12.47
C ALA A 192 17.01 13.64 11.27
N TRP A 193 15.95 13.83 10.48
CA TRP A 193 15.82 13.19 9.19
C TRP A 193 16.84 13.85 8.24
N PRO A 194 17.76 13.11 7.60
CA PRO A 194 18.77 13.74 6.76
C PRO A 194 18.11 14.25 5.47
N GLY A 195 18.02 15.57 5.36
CA GLY A 195 17.69 16.27 4.13
C GLY A 195 18.88 16.25 3.18
N GLY A 196 18.74 15.54 2.06
CA GLY A 196 19.66 15.60 0.93
C GLY A 196 19.16 16.61 -0.09
N ALA A 197 19.82 17.77 -0.16
CA ALA A 197 19.65 18.74 -1.24
C ALA A 197 20.19 18.14 -2.56
N GLY A 198 19.32 18.06 -3.58
CA GLY A 198 19.69 17.63 -4.92
C GLY A 198 18.93 18.45 -5.96
N ARG A 199 19.69 19.24 -6.73
CA ARG A 199 19.21 20.18 -7.75
C ARG A 199 18.62 19.44 -8.95
N ALA A 200 17.54 19.98 -9.52
CA ALA A 200 16.81 19.45 -10.67
C ALA A 200 17.61 19.46 -12.00
N PRO A 201 17.16 18.66 -12.97
CA PRO A 201 16.87 19.27 -14.27
C PRO A 201 15.54 18.81 -14.91
N GLY A 202 15.00 19.68 -15.77
CA GLY A 202 14.35 19.28 -17.03
C GLY A 202 12.86 18.94 -16.98
N ARG A 203 12.04 19.80 -17.61
CA ARG A 203 10.60 19.65 -17.80
C ARG A 203 10.29 18.60 -18.88
N GLY A 204 9.29 17.75 -18.65
CA GLY A 204 8.66 16.95 -19.72
C GLY A 204 7.76 15.83 -19.19
N ALA A 205 6.45 15.93 -19.46
CA ALA A 205 5.43 14.88 -19.36
C ALA A 205 5.01 14.38 -17.96
N ALA A 206 4.21 15.20 -17.25
CA ALA A 206 3.30 14.72 -16.22
C ALA A 206 1.92 14.45 -16.85
N ALA A 207 1.74 13.27 -17.42
CA ALA A 207 0.44 12.71 -17.78
C ALA A 207 0.52 11.18 -17.77
N ALA A 208 -0.40 10.54 -17.04
CA ALA A 208 -0.60 9.09 -16.89
C ALA A 208 0.39 8.34 -15.97
N ALA A 209 0.20 8.46 -14.65
CA ALA A 209 0.66 7.47 -13.67
C ALA A 209 -0.54 6.91 -12.88
N ALA A 210 -1.47 6.33 -13.64
CA ALA A 210 -2.48 5.39 -13.14
C ALA A 210 -2.65 4.33 -14.24
N ALA A 211 -1.58 3.59 -14.51
CA ALA A 211 -1.57 2.43 -15.37
C ALA A 211 -0.54 1.45 -14.82
N ALA A 212 -1.06 0.39 -14.21
CA ALA A 212 -0.44 -0.90 -13.93
C ALA A 212 1.10 -0.96 -13.85
N VAL A 213 1.62 -1.16 -12.63
CA VAL A 213 2.90 -1.86 -12.46
C VAL A 213 2.66 -3.32 -12.89
N ARG A 214 2.72 -3.58 -14.20
CA ARG A 214 2.86 -4.91 -14.76
C ARG A 214 4.33 -5.31 -14.60
N LEU A 215 4.61 -6.18 -13.64
CA LEU A 215 5.88 -6.92 -13.63
C LEU A 215 5.76 -8.04 -14.67
N GLY A 216 6.16 -7.77 -15.91
CA GLY A 216 6.16 -8.77 -16.97
C GLY A 216 6.85 -8.34 -18.26
N ALA A 217 7.86 -9.13 -18.64
CA ALA A 217 8.47 -9.33 -19.96
C ALA A 217 9.33 -8.20 -20.58
N ALA A 218 10.66 -8.39 -20.50
CA ALA A 218 11.55 -8.05 -21.60
C ALA A 218 11.77 -9.32 -22.43
N ALA A 219 11.38 -9.30 -23.70
CA ALA A 219 11.63 -10.35 -24.68
C ALA A 219 12.62 -9.85 -25.75
N GLY A 220 13.54 -10.74 -26.13
CA GLY A 220 14.44 -10.67 -27.30
C GLY A 220 15.81 -10.03 -27.01
N GLY A 221 16.96 -10.64 -27.28
CA GLY A 221 17.31 -11.86 -27.98
C GLY A 221 18.67 -11.64 -28.67
N ALA A 222 19.60 -12.59 -28.56
CA ALA A 222 20.63 -12.90 -29.57
C ALA A 222 21.51 -14.06 -29.07
N ASP A 223 21.62 -15.06 -29.94
CA ASP A 223 22.47 -16.23 -29.84
C ASP A 223 23.96 -15.91 -29.72
N ALA A 224 24.71 -16.75 -28.98
CA ALA A 224 25.82 -17.56 -29.51
C ALA A 224 26.63 -18.17 -28.35
N VAL A 225 26.76 -19.49 -28.40
CA VAL A 225 27.74 -20.34 -27.70
C VAL A 225 28.56 -21.00 -28.83
N PRO A 226 29.84 -21.36 -28.64
CA PRO A 226 30.60 -21.45 -27.38
C PRO A 226 31.69 -20.41 -27.17
#